data_AF-W6KUE5-F1
#
_entry.id   AF-W6KUE5-F1
#
_cell.length_a   1.000
_cell.length_b   1.000
_cell.length_c   1.000
_cell.angle_alpha   90.00
_cell.angle_beta   90.00
_cell.angle_gamma   90.00
#
_symmetry.space_group_name_H-M   'P 1'
#
loop_
_entity.id
_entity.type
_entity.pdbx_description
1 polymer ?
#
loop_
_entity_poly.entity_id
_entity_poly.type
_entity_poly.pdbx_seq_one_letter_code
_entity_poly.pdbx_strand_id
1 'polypeptide(L)'
;MTDVVASTEAYTKALLHCYKYPSHAVLGFLVGKRTGAGNASRYVSDVYPLFHTILMGSPHPMLEVAYAHCQSSAKTNGLSLLGVYLANERRTDRMLSPCQTQPLLGYFAARLGGSLLVWFVDNDSLTGPPTARSITAFEYAAGTGATVPSPVPRPSEMPAAAWLSFGEWNSDTLSADKPVAEEAALESVNNALEAFAQFKLADFEDHLEDPRLDYIVQPLASLMNRQ
;
A
#
# COMPACT_ATOMS: atom_id res chain seq x y z
N MET A 1 -18.47 -2.81 -6.72
CA MET A 1 -17.86 -2.69 -5.39
C MET A 1 -16.79 -3.75 -5.32
N THR A 2 -15.53 -3.35 -5.34
CA THR A 2 -14.40 -4.29 -5.37
C THR A 2 -14.17 -4.85 -3.98
N ASP A 3 -14.20 -6.16 -3.87
CA ASP A 3 -13.81 -6.86 -2.66
C ASP A 3 -12.26 -6.85 -2.57
N VAL A 4 -11.72 -6.20 -1.55
CA VAL A 4 -10.28 -6.02 -1.37
C VAL A 4 -9.88 -6.70 -0.08
N VAL A 5 -9.07 -7.76 -0.20
CA VAL A 5 -8.53 -8.52 0.92
C VAL A 5 -7.02 -8.29 0.98
N ALA A 6 -6.49 -7.92 2.15
CA ALA A 6 -5.07 -7.69 2.38
C ALA A 6 -4.45 -8.77 3.26
N SER A 7 -3.20 -9.12 3.00
CA SER A 7 -2.37 -9.81 3.99
C SER A 7 -2.07 -8.87 5.15
N THR A 8 -1.90 -9.43 6.35
CA THR A 8 -1.42 -8.68 7.51
C THR A 8 -0.03 -8.10 7.26
N GLU A 9 0.81 -8.83 6.52
CA GLU A 9 2.16 -8.41 6.18
C GLU A 9 2.20 -7.13 5.32
N ALA A 10 1.37 -7.09 4.28
CA ALA A 10 1.23 -5.94 3.38
C ALA A 10 0.77 -4.70 4.16
N TYR A 11 -0.24 -4.88 5.01
CA TYR A 11 -0.78 -3.81 5.84
C TYR A 11 0.28 -3.28 6.82
N THR A 12 0.96 -4.18 7.53
CA THR A 12 2.00 -3.81 8.49
C THR A 12 3.16 -3.09 7.82
N LYS A 13 3.70 -3.59 6.70
CA LYS A 13 4.82 -2.94 6.01
C LYS A 13 4.46 -1.56 5.46
N ALA A 14 3.25 -1.37 4.95
CA ALA A 14 2.78 -0.06 4.51
C ALA A 14 2.74 0.95 5.68
N LEU A 15 2.23 0.54 6.83
CA LEU A 15 2.20 1.41 8.02
C LEU A 15 3.61 1.64 8.60
N LEU A 16 4.46 0.62 8.67
CA LEU A 16 5.84 0.76 9.15
C LEU A 16 6.61 1.80 8.32
N HIS A 17 6.39 1.84 7.01
CA HIS A 17 6.98 2.87 6.15
C HIS A 17 6.51 4.28 6.55
N CYS A 18 5.21 4.47 6.81
CA CYS A 18 4.69 5.74 7.31
C CYS A 18 5.24 6.09 8.71
N TYR A 19 5.43 5.12 9.60
CA TYR A 19 6.02 5.33 10.92
C TYR A 19 7.51 5.66 10.86
N LYS A 20 8.24 5.15 9.85
CA LYS A 20 9.64 5.49 9.61
C LYS A 20 9.79 6.97 9.22
N TYR A 21 8.87 7.50 8.41
CA TYR A 21 8.88 8.89 7.93
C TYR A 21 7.56 9.65 8.23
N PRO A 22 7.28 10.00 9.49
CA PRO A 22 5.97 10.52 9.90
C PRO A 22 5.67 11.94 9.40
N SER A 23 6.69 12.71 9.03
CA SER A 23 6.56 14.10 8.56
C SER A 23 6.68 14.26 7.05
N HIS A 24 6.72 13.14 6.31
CA HIS A 24 6.95 13.15 4.87
C HIS A 24 5.79 12.49 4.13
N ALA A 25 5.64 12.83 2.84
CA ALA A 25 4.72 12.12 1.98
C ALA A 25 5.32 10.77 1.58
N VAL A 26 4.54 9.70 1.68
CA VAL A 26 5.02 8.33 1.46
C VAL A 26 4.28 7.70 0.28
N LEU A 27 5.04 7.06 -0.61
CA LEU A 27 4.54 6.30 -1.75
C LEU A 27 5.07 4.87 -1.73
N GLY A 28 4.22 3.93 -2.12
CA GLY A 28 4.71 2.64 -2.59
C GLY A 28 3.71 1.85 -3.41
N PHE A 29 4.15 0.69 -3.90
CA PHE A 29 3.32 -0.18 -4.75
C PHE A 29 2.63 -1.28 -3.95
N LEU A 30 1.42 -1.61 -4.37
CA LEU A 30 0.66 -2.76 -3.89
C LEU A 30 0.85 -3.93 -4.86
N VAL A 31 1.21 -5.09 -4.30
CA VAL A 31 1.55 -6.30 -5.06
C VAL A 31 0.63 -7.42 -4.61
N GLY A 32 0.15 -8.20 -5.57
CA GLY A 32 -0.70 -9.32 -5.23
C GLY A 32 -1.35 -9.98 -6.44
N LYS A 33 -2.54 -10.53 -6.22
CA LYS A 33 -3.27 -11.31 -7.21
C LYS A 33 -4.64 -10.68 -7.47
N ARG A 34 -5.06 -10.78 -8.73
CA ARG A 34 -6.42 -10.42 -9.15
C ARG A 34 -7.24 -11.71 -9.18
N THR A 35 -8.40 -11.70 -8.53
CA THR A 35 -9.27 -12.88 -8.36
C THR A 35 -10.71 -12.56 -8.74
N GLY A 36 -11.53 -13.61 -8.83
CA GLY A 36 -12.94 -13.53 -9.19
C GLY A 36 -13.21 -13.34 -10.68
N ALA A 37 -14.47 -13.52 -11.07
CA ALA A 37 -14.91 -13.32 -12.45
C ALA A 37 -14.64 -11.87 -12.89
N GLY A 38 -13.84 -11.68 -13.94
CA GLY A 38 -13.50 -10.37 -14.46
C GLY A 38 -12.54 -9.54 -13.62
N ASN A 39 -11.72 -10.15 -12.74
CA ASN A 39 -10.75 -9.45 -11.87
C ASN A 39 -11.38 -8.48 -10.85
N ALA A 40 -12.60 -8.80 -10.39
CA ALA A 40 -13.38 -7.96 -9.49
C ALA A 40 -12.89 -7.97 -8.03
N SER A 41 -12.19 -9.02 -7.60
CA SER A 41 -11.58 -9.11 -6.27
C SER A 41 -10.06 -8.93 -6.36
N ARG A 42 -9.47 -8.31 -5.35
CA ARG A 42 -8.05 -7.99 -5.28
C ARG A 42 -7.50 -8.52 -3.96
N TYR A 43 -6.55 -9.45 -4.06
CA TYR A 43 -5.79 -9.92 -2.92
C TYR A 43 -4.42 -9.23 -2.89
N VAL A 44 -4.20 -8.36 -1.92
CA VAL A 44 -2.89 -7.72 -1.70
C VAL A 44 -2.03 -8.64 -0.85
N SER A 45 -1.02 -9.25 -1.46
CA SER A 45 -0.11 -10.16 -0.77
C SER A 45 1.01 -9.42 -0.07
N ASP A 46 1.55 -8.37 -0.72
CA ASP A 46 2.70 -7.63 -0.22
C ASP A 46 2.71 -6.18 -0.75
N VAL A 47 3.58 -5.34 -0.20
CA VAL A 47 3.84 -3.96 -0.62
C VAL A 47 5.32 -3.72 -0.85
N TYR A 48 5.63 -2.85 -1.80
CA TYR A 48 6.99 -2.36 -2.05
C TYR A 48 7.10 -0.90 -1.60
N PRO A 49 7.80 -0.60 -0.51
CA PRO A 49 8.16 0.74 -0.09
C PRO A 49 9.00 1.45 -1.16
N LEU A 50 8.60 2.64 -1.60
CA LEU A 50 9.33 3.37 -2.66
C LEU A 50 9.96 4.67 -2.17
N PHE A 51 9.15 5.71 -1.97
CA PHE A 51 9.64 7.07 -1.81
C PHE A 51 9.10 7.70 -0.53
N HIS A 52 9.96 8.48 0.14
CA HIS A 52 9.61 9.32 1.27
C HIS A 52 10.12 10.77 1.10
N THR A 53 11.07 11.04 0.22
CA THR A 53 11.63 12.39 0.00
C THR A 53 11.36 12.92 -1.41
N ILE A 54 11.51 12.07 -2.43
CA ILE A 54 11.29 12.45 -3.82
C ILE A 54 9.82 12.81 -4.04
N LEU A 55 9.61 14.00 -4.62
CA LEU A 55 8.29 14.50 -4.97
C LEU A 55 7.52 13.47 -5.79
N MET A 56 6.37 13.05 -5.26
CA MET A 56 5.44 12.08 -5.84
C MET A 56 4.70 12.59 -7.09
N GLY A 57 5.33 13.49 -7.85
CA GLY A 57 4.79 14.06 -9.09
C GLY A 57 5.07 13.15 -10.28
N SER A 58 4.11 13.08 -11.21
CA SER A 58 4.34 12.49 -12.53
C SER A 58 4.73 13.58 -13.54
N PRO A 59 5.71 13.36 -14.43
CA PRO A 59 6.57 12.16 -14.56
C PRO A 59 7.91 12.33 -13.81
N HIS A 60 8.22 11.44 -12.87
CA HIS A 60 9.53 11.38 -12.22
C HIS A 60 10.36 10.20 -12.77
N PRO A 61 11.61 10.41 -13.21
CA PRO A 61 12.42 9.34 -13.83
C PRO A 61 12.66 8.15 -12.88
N MET A 62 12.87 8.41 -11.58
CA MET A 62 13.08 7.32 -10.62
C MET A 62 11.81 6.49 -10.39
N LEU A 63 10.63 7.08 -10.58
CA LEU A 63 9.36 6.36 -10.49
C LEU A 63 9.20 5.38 -11.67
N GLU A 64 9.67 5.75 -12.87
CA GLU A 64 9.68 4.86 -14.03
C GLU A 64 10.61 3.65 -13.81
N VAL A 65 11.81 3.89 -13.26
CA VAL A 65 12.76 2.83 -12.92
C VAL A 65 12.18 1.91 -11.86
N ALA A 66 11.65 2.48 -10.76
CA ALA A 66 10.98 1.72 -9.71
C ALA A 66 9.83 0.88 -10.27
N TYR A 67 8.98 1.47 -11.12
CA TYR A 67 7.87 0.76 -11.76
C TYR A 67 8.35 -0.43 -12.59
N ALA A 68 9.34 -0.23 -13.47
CA ALA A 68 9.88 -1.30 -14.30
C ALA A 68 10.48 -2.43 -13.45
N HIS A 69 11.24 -2.09 -12.41
CA HIS A 69 11.87 -3.06 -11.52
C HIS A 69 10.84 -3.84 -10.71
N CYS A 70 9.93 -3.14 -10.02
CA CYS A 70 8.85 -3.76 -9.24
C CYS A 70 7.93 -4.61 -10.12
N GLN A 71 7.64 -4.18 -11.35
CA GLN A 71 6.83 -4.96 -12.28
C GLN A 71 7.53 -6.25 -12.69
N SER A 72 8.83 -6.20 -13.00
CA SER A 72 9.62 -7.38 -13.35
C SER A 72 9.72 -8.37 -12.19
N SER A 73 10.01 -7.86 -10.99
CA SER A 73 10.07 -8.68 -9.77
C SER A 73 8.72 -9.33 -9.44
N ALA A 74 7.63 -8.55 -9.46
CA ALA A 74 6.28 -9.08 -9.20
C ALA A 74 5.93 -10.22 -10.18
N LYS A 75 6.19 -10.03 -11.48
CA LYS A 75 5.95 -11.07 -12.51
C LYS A 75 6.78 -12.33 -12.27
N THR A 76 8.04 -12.19 -11.86
CA THR A 76 8.93 -13.31 -11.55
C THR A 76 8.40 -14.14 -10.37
N ASN A 77 7.77 -13.48 -9.40
CA ASN A 77 7.16 -14.12 -8.23
C ASN A 77 5.71 -14.61 -8.47
N GLY A 78 5.21 -14.55 -9.71
CA GLY A 78 3.82 -14.93 -10.04
C GLY A 78 2.77 -13.96 -9.46
N LEU A 79 3.17 -12.74 -9.15
CA LEU A 79 2.34 -11.66 -8.64
C LEU A 79 2.16 -10.57 -9.71
N SER A 80 1.24 -9.64 -9.44
CA SER A 80 0.97 -8.49 -10.30
C SER A 80 0.88 -7.22 -9.48
N LEU A 81 1.27 -6.09 -10.09
CA LEU A 81 1.03 -4.78 -9.50
C LEU A 81 -0.47 -4.48 -9.52
N LEU A 82 -1.04 -4.25 -8.34
CA LEU A 82 -2.46 -4.00 -8.15
C LEU A 82 -2.77 -2.51 -8.04
N GLY A 83 -1.83 -1.74 -7.50
CA GLY A 83 -2.14 -0.43 -6.96
C GLY A 83 -0.95 0.33 -6.39
N VAL A 84 -1.27 1.46 -5.76
CA VAL A 84 -0.34 2.27 -4.98
C VAL A 84 -0.93 2.53 -3.59
N TYR A 85 -0.07 2.70 -2.59
CA TYR A 85 -0.47 3.30 -1.32
C TYR A 85 0.18 4.67 -1.17
N LEU A 86 -0.53 5.56 -0.49
CA LEU A 86 -0.24 6.98 -0.39
C LEU A 86 -0.49 7.48 1.03
N ALA A 87 0.44 8.27 1.55
CA ALA A 87 0.25 9.09 2.75
C ALA A 87 0.72 10.52 2.45
N ASN A 88 -0.10 11.51 2.77
CA ASN A 88 0.26 12.92 2.55
C ASN A 88 1.27 13.41 3.61
N GLU A 89 2.04 14.47 3.35
CA GLU A 89 2.98 15.01 4.35
C GLU A 89 2.25 15.56 5.60
N ARG A 90 1.09 16.18 5.39
CA ARG A 90 0.36 16.89 6.43
C ARG A 90 -0.64 15.93 7.06
N ARG A 91 -0.52 15.74 8.38
CA ARG A 91 -1.36 14.82 9.17
C ARG A 91 -2.86 14.92 8.92
N THR A 92 -3.39 16.14 8.77
CA THR A 92 -4.82 16.39 8.60
C THR A 92 -5.27 16.44 7.15
N ASP A 93 -4.32 16.38 6.20
CA ASP A 93 -4.62 16.53 4.78
C ASP A 93 -5.03 15.18 4.18
N ARG A 94 -6.30 15.09 3.81
CA ARG A 94 -6.91 13.93 3.16
C ARG A 94 -7.26 14.19 1.70
N MET A 95 -6.75 15.27 1.11
CA MET A 95 -7.00 15.61 -0.27
C MET A 95 -6.02 14.90 -1.19
N LEU A 96 -6.51 14.40 -2.33
CA LEU A 96 -5.63 13.98 -3.41
C LEU A 96 -5.31 15.20 -4.26
N SER A 97 -4.05 15.66 -4.21
CA SER A 97 -3.60 16.86 -4.90
C SER A 97 -3.90 16.78 -6.41
N PRO A 98 -4.66 17.73 -6.98
CA PRO A 98 -4.99 17.74 -8.41
C PRO A 98 -3.77 17.89 -9.32
N CYS A 99 -2.68 18.47 -8.83
CA CYS A 99 -1.48 18.73 -9.62
C CYS A 99 -0.41 17.64 -9.49
N GLN A 100 -0.46 16.81 -8.44
CA GLN A 100 0.58 15.81 -8.16
C GLN A 100 -0.01 14.39 -8.12
N THR A 101 -0.86 14.12 -7.14
CA THR A 101 -1.38 12.78 -6.86
C THR A 101 -2.39 12.31 -7.91
N GLN A 102 -3.30 13.16 -8.37
CA GLN A 102 -4.30 12.75 -9.37
C GLN A 102 -3.66 12.40 -10.73
N PRO A 103 -2.71 13.19 -11.28
CA PRO A 103 -1.99 12.81 -12.50
C PRO A 103 -1.18 11.52 -12.33
N LEU A 104 -0.55 11.31 -11.17
CA LEU A 104 0.16 10.07 -10.84
C LEU A 104 -0.77 8.85 -10.90
N LEU A 105 -1.94 8.95 -10.26
CA LEU A 105 -2.95 7.89 -10.26
C LEU A 105 -3.50 7.62 -11.67
N GLY A 106 -3.79 8.69 -12.44
CA GLY A 106 -4.22 8.60 -13.83
C GLY A 106 -3.20 7.89 -14.72
N TYR A 107 -1.93 8.23 -14.56
CA TYR A 107 -0.82 7.62 -15.27
C TYR A 107 -0.68 6.12 -14.96
N PHE A 108 -0.77 5.71 -13.68
CA PHE A 108 -0.68 4.29 -13.32
C PHE A 108 -1.93 3.50 -13.71
N ALA A 109 -3.12 4.09 -13.57
CA ALA A 109 -4.36 3.47 -14.01
C ALA A 109 -4.34 3.19 -15.52
N ALA A 110 -3.85 4.14 -16.34
CA ALA A 110 -3.68 3.92 -17.78
C ALA A 110 -2.73 2.74 -18.08
N ARG A 111 -1.64 2.59 -17.31
CA ARG A 111 -0.65 1.50 -17.50
C ARG A 111 -1.11 0.14 -16.98
N LEU A 112 -1.94 0.10 -15.93
CA LEU A 112 -2.35 -1.15 -15.25
C LEU A 112 -3.69 -1.72 -15.73
N GLY A 113 -4.23 -1.17 -16.83
CA GLY A 113 -5.43 -1.67 -17.51
C GLY A 113 -6.73 -0.95 -17.14
N GLY A 114 -6.66 0.34 -16.81
CA GLY A 114 -7.82 1.23 -16.61
C GLY A 114 -8.30 1.35 -15.17
N SER A 115 -7.94 0.41 -14.29
CA SER A 115 -8.30 0.39 -12.86
C SER A 115 -7.06 0.20 -11.98
N LEU A 116 -6.99 1.01 -10.93
CA LEU A 116 -5.89 1.07 -9.98
C LEU A 116 -6.43 0.99 -8.54
N LEU A 117 -5.90 0.09 -7.73
CA LEU A 117 -6.20 0.08 -6.29
C LEU A 117 -5.40 1.18 -5.59
N VAL A 118 -6.06 2.00 -4.78
CA VAL A 118 -5.41 3.05 -4.00
C VAL A 118 -5.65 2.78 -2.52
N TRP A 119 -4.57 2.70 -1.76
CA TRP A 119 -4.60 2.69 -0.31
C TRP A 119 -4.20 4.08 0.18
N PHE A 120 -5.13 4.78 0.81
CA PHE A 120 -4.84 6.08 1.41
C PHE A 120 -4.71 5.92 2.91
N VAL A 121 -3.56 6.30 3.45
CA VAL A 121 -3.26 6.18 4.88
C VAL A 121 -3.67 7.47 5.60
N ASP A 122 -4.50 7.35 6.65
CA ASP A 122 -4.87 8.47 7.51
C ASP A 122 -3.80 8.68 8.59
N ASN A 123 -2.94 9.66 8.37
CA ASN A 123 -1.86 10.01 9.29
C ASN A 123 -2.34 10.49 10.66
N ASP A 124 -3.59 10.96 10.80
CA ASP A 124 -4.14 11.34 12.11
C ASP A 124 -4.18 10.13 13.07
N SER A 125 -4.38 8.93 12.52
CA SER A 125 -4.39 7.67 13.26
C SER A 125 -3.00 7.13 13.61
N LEU A 126 -1.94 7.68 13.04
CA LEU A 126 -0.55 7.20 13.19
C LEU A 126 0.26 7.97 14.25
N THR A 127 -0.41 8.72 15.14
CA THR A 127 0.27 9.45 16.23
C THR A 127 0.80 8.53 17.35
N GLY A 128 0.34 7.27 17.37
CA GLY A 128 0.81 6.20 18.24
C GLY A 128 0.52 4.85 17.58
N PRO A 129 0.58 3.75 18.33
CA PRO A 129 0.19 2.43 17.82
C PRO A 129 -1.28 2.47 17.34
N PRO A 130 -1.61 1.88 16.17
CA PRO A 130 -2.93 2.02 15.58
C PRO A 130 -3.98 1.27 16.42
N THR A 131 -5.05 1.97 16.79
CA THR A 131 -6.17 1.41 17.58
C THR A 131 -7.36 0.98 16.72
N ALA A 132 -7.37 1.38 15.45
CA ALA A 132 -8.38 1.04 14.45
C ALA A 132 -7.75 1.03 13.06
N ARG A 133 -8.50 0.63 12.03
CA ARG A 133 -8.08 0.77 10.63
C ARG A 133 -7.59 2.20 10.33
N SER A 134 -6.38 2.27 9.78
CA SER A 134 -5.74 3.52 9.35
C SER A 134 -5.78 3.72 7.84
N ILE A 135 -6.16 2.69 7.07
CA ILE A 135 -6.10 2.71 5.61
C ILE A 135 -7.51 2.69 5.01
N THR A 136 -7.77 3.65 4.13
CA THR A 136 -8.95 3.68 3.26
C THR A 136 -8.57 3.12 1.89
N ALA A 137 -9.21 2.02 1.48
CA ALA A 137 -9.01 1.43 0.16
C ALA A 137 -10.11 1.86 -0.81
N PHE A 138 -9.74 2.32 -2.00
CA PHE A 138 -10.69 2.63 -3.07
C PHE A 138 -10.07 2.35 -4.44
N GLU A 139 -10.92 2.19 -5.44
CA GLU A 139 -10.50 1.99 -6.82
C GLU A 139 -10.48 3.33 -7.56
N TYR A 140 -9.37 3.62 -8.22
CA TYR A 140 -9.22 4.75 -9.12
C TYR A 140 -9.29 4.25 -10.57
N ALA A 141 -10.27 4.74 -11.33
CA ALA A 141 -10.42 4.46 -12.75
C ALA A 141 -9.98 5.67 -13.58
N ALA A 142 -9.14 5.47 -14.60
CA ALA A 142 -8.73 6.56 -15.50
C ALA A 142 -9.88 6.96 -16.43
N GLY A 143 -10.37 8.20 -16.34
CA GLY A 143 -11.39 8.75 -17.26
C GLY A 143 -12.12 9.99 -16.74
N THR A 144 -12.92 10.64 -17.60
CA THR A 144 -13.67 11.90 -17.35
C THR A 144 -14.78 11.82 -16.27
N GLY A 145 -14.90 10.67 -15.59
CA GLY A 145 -15.85 10.44 -14.50
C GLY A 145 -15.21 9.82 -13.25
N ALA A 146 -13.88 9.91 -13.10
CA ALA A 146 -13.17 9.42 -11.92
C ALA A 146 -13.63 10.20 -10.68
N THR A 147 -14.61 9.67 -9.95
CA THR A 147 -15.00 10.19 -8.64
C THR A 147 -13.92 9.81 -7.64
N VAL A 148 -12.88 10.63 -7.58
CA VAL A 148 -11.93 10.61 -6.47
C VAL A 148 -12.67 11.14 -5.25
N PRO A 149 -12.81 10.38 -4.16
CA PRO A 149 -13.29 10.95 -2.91
C PRO A 149 -12.27 12.01 -2.46
N SER A 150 -12.68 13.27 -2.51
CA SER A 150 -11.84 14.41 -2.13
C SER A 150 -12.67 15.33 -1.22
N PRO A 151 -12.43 15.34 0.10
CA PRO A 151 -11.41 14.57 0.83
C PRO A 151 -11.69 13.07 0.85
N VAL A 152 -10.64 12.26 0.98
CA VAL A 152 -10.77 10.80 1.17
C VAL A 152 -11.42 10.54 2.55
N PRO A 153 -12.52 9.77 2.61
CA PRO A 153 -13.18 9.47 3.88
C PRO A 153 -12.27 8.65 4.77
N ARG A 154 -12.40 8.85 6.09
CA ARG A 154 -11.76 7.98 7.08
C ARG A 154 -12.35 6.58 6.99
N PRO A 155 -11.62 5.54 7.44
CA PRO A 155 -12.19 4.20 7.56
C PRO A 155 -13.48 4.18 8.38
N SER A 156 -13.57 5.00 9.45
CA SER A 156 -14.78 5.15 10.26
C SER A 156 -15.95 5.84 9.57
N GLU A 157 -15.69 6.64 8.52
CA GLU A 157 -16.70 7.35 7.72
C GLU A 157 -17.23 6.46 6.57
N MET A 158 -16.57 5.32 6.30
CA MET A 158 -16.94 4.39 5.24
C MET A 158 -17.94 3.33 5.69
N PRO A 159 -18.82 2.84 4.80
CA PRO A 159 -19.68 1.71 5.10
C PRO A 159 -18.84 0.46 5.33
N ALA A 160 -19.24 -0.40 6.27
CA ALA A 160 -18.50 -1.61 6.64
C ALA A 160 -18.20 -2.56 5.46
N ALA A 161 -19.09 -2.59 4.45
CA ALA A 161 -18.89 -3.37 3.24
C ALA A 161 -17.75 -2.87 2.32
N ALA A 162 -17.28 -1.64 2.52
CA ALA A 162 -16.17 -1.05 1.77
C ALA A 162 -14.86 -1.04 2.56
N TRP A 163 -14.86 -1.59 3.78
CA TRP A 163 -13.65 -1.69 4.58
C TRP A 163 -12.68 -2.69 3.97
N LEU A 164 -11.39 -2.42 4.18
CA LEU A 164 -10.35 -3.39 3.90
C LEU A 164 -10.54 -4.59 4.82
N SER A 165 -10.69 -5.77 4.23
CA SER A 165 -10.72 -7.05 4.94
C SER A 165 -9.32 -7.67 4.95
N PHE A 166 -9.07 -8.55 5.92
CA PHE A 166 -7.78 -9.22 6.05
C PHE A 166 -7.92 -10.71 5.79
N GLY A 167 -6.92 -11.29 5.14
CA GLY A 167 -6.88 -12.74 4.99
C GLY A 167 -5.61 -13.32 4.39
N GLU A 168 -5.56 -14.65 4.37
CA GLU A 168 -4.47 -15.40 3.75
C GLU A 168 -4.86 -15.94 2.37
N TRP A 169 -3.87 -15.98 1.48
CA TRP A 169 -4.02 -16.61 0.18
C TRP A 169 -4.11 -18.13 0.32
N ASN A 170 -5.14 -18.72 -0.27
CA ASN A 170 -5.22 -20.17 -0.45
C ASN A 170 -4.80 -20.54 -1.89
N SER A 171 -3.74 -21.32 -2.01
CA SER A 171 -3.22 -21.80 -3.30
C SER A 171 -4.16 -22.77 -4.00
N ASP A 172 -4.96 -23.52 -3.24
CA ASP A 172 -5.74 -24.63 -3.76
C ASP A 172 -7.06 -24.14 -4.37
N THR A 173 -7.67 -23.15 -3.75
CA THR A 173 -8.92 -22.50 -4.19
C THR A 173 -8.68 -21.25 -5.03
N LEU A 174 -7.43 -20.75 -5.06
CA LEU A 174 -7.05 -19.50 -5.71
C LEU A 174 -7.87 -18.29 -5.23
N SER A 175 -8.24 -18.30 -3.95
CA SER A 175 -9.01 -17.25 -3.29
C SER A 175 -8.43 -16.90 -1.91
N ALA A 176 -8.84 -15.77 -1.37
CA ALA A 176 -8.50 -15.37 0.00
C ALA A 176 -9.53 -16.00 0.94
N ASP A 177 -9.16 -17.09 1.61
CA ASP A 177 -10.14 -17.96 2.29
C ASP A 177 -10.18 -17.82 3.80
N LYS A 178 -9.12 -17.29 4.41
CA LYS A 178 -9.03 -17.20 5.87
C LYS A 178 -9.25 -15.76 6.29
N PRO A 179 -10.44 -15.39 6.78
CA PRO A 179 -10.62 -14.07 7.37
C PRO A 179 -9.72 -13.96 8.59
N VAL A 180 -8.77 -13.04 8.53
CA VAL A 180 -7.98 -12.64 9.68
C VAL A 180 -8.75 -11.54 10.39
N ALA A 181 -8.88 -11.66 11.71
CA ALA A 181 -9.51 -10.64 12.52
C ALA A 181 -8.75 -9.32 12.41
N GLU A 182 -9.46 -8.18 12.44
CA GLU A 182 -8.83 -6.86 12.40
C GLU A 182 -7.85 -6.69 13.56
N GLU A 183 -8.21 -7.19 14.73
CA GLU A 183 -7.42 -7.13 15.95
C GLU A 183 -6.06 -7.79 15.75
N ALA A 184 -6.01 -8.92 15.05
CA ALA A 184 -4.75 -9.62 14.75
C ALA A 184 -3.87 -8.83 13.77
N ALA A 185 -4.47 -8.11 12.81
CA ALA A 185 -3.73 -7.23 11.91
C ALA A 185 -3.13 -6.03 12.67
N LEU A 186 -3.90 -5.40 13.57
CA LEU A 186 -3.43 -4.30 14.41
C LEU A 186 -2.37 -4.76 15.41
N GLU A 187 -2.54 -5.94 16.01
CA GLU A 187 -1.56 -6.55 16.89
C GLU A 187 -0.24 -6.83 16.15
N SER A 188 -0.30 -7.29 14.90
CA SER A 188 0.90 -7.45 14.07
C SER A 188 1.67 -6.14 13.88
N VAL A 189 0.97 -5.02 13.67
CA VAL A 189 1.59 -3.70 13.57
C VAL A 189 2.23 -3.29 14.89
N ASN A 190 1.51 -3.46 16.00
CA ASN A 190 2.01 -3.13 17.34
C ASN A 190 3.29 -3.92 17.68
N ASN A 191 3.27 -5.23 17.45
CA ASN A 191 4.42 -6.11 17.67
C ASN A 191 5.62 -5.70 16.81
N ALA A 192 5.38 -5.29 15.56
CA ALA A 192 6.43 -4.81 14.67
C ALA A 192 7.03 -3.46 15.14
N LEU A 193 6.20 -2.55 15.64
CA LEU A 193 6.65 -1.28 16.22
C LEU A 193 7.46 -1.49 17.50
N GLU A 194 7.05 -2.40 18.38
CA GLU A 194 7.81 -2.78 19.59
C GLU A 194 9.15 -3.46 19.27
N ALA A 195 9.22 -4.13 18.11
CA ALA A 195 10.46 -4.70 17.59
C ALA A 195 11.36 -3.68 16.87
N PHE A 196 10.94 -2.41 16.77
CA PHE A 196 11.60 -1.36 15.99
C PHE A 196 11.79 -1.73 14.51
N ALA A 197 10.88 -2.54 13.96
CA ALA A 197 10.95 -3.02 12.58
C ALA A 197 10.88 -1.89 11.56
N GLN A 198 10.24 -0.76 11.89
CA GLN A 198 10.15 0.42 11.03
C GLN A 198 11.52 0.98 10.65
N PHE A 199 12.54 0.87 11.52
CA PHE A 199 13.88 1.36 11.21
C PHE A 199 14.72 0.39 10.38
N LYS A 200 14.30 -0.88 10.31
CA LYS A 200 14.96 -1.91 9.50
C LYS A 200 14.34 -2.05 8.11
N LEU A 201 13.13 -1.55 7.93
CA LEU A 201 12.46 -1.55 6.64
C LEU A 201 13.23 -0.61 5.68
N ALA A 202 13.74 -1.18 4.60
CA ALA A 202 14.35 -0.44 3.51
C ALA A 202 13.28 -0.04 2.48
N ASP A 203 13.39 1.14 1.91
CA ASP A 203 12.63 1.53 0.73
C ASP A 203 13.52 1.68 -0.51
N PHE A 204 12.90 2.08 -1.62
CA PHE A 204 13.64 2.27 -2.85
C PHE A 204 14.65 3.42 -2.74
N GLU A 205 14.37 4.47 -1.97
CA GLU A 205 15.34 5.56 -1.76
C GLU A 205 16.56 5.08 -0.98
N ASP A 206 16.38 4.31 0.09
CA ASP A 206 17.50 3.68 0.81
C ASP A 206 18.34 2.79 -0.11
N HIS A 207 17.68 2.03 -1.00
CA HIS A 207 18.38 1.19 -2.00
C HIS A 207 19.18 2.01 -3.02
N LEU A 208 18.73 3.21 -3.37
CA LEU A 208 19.48 4.10 -4.25
C LEU A 208 20.74 4.66 -3.58
N GLU A 209 20.71 4.83 -2.26
CA GLU A 209 21.86 5.25 -1.47
C GLU A 209 22.84 4.09 -1.20
N ASP A 210 22.32 2.92 -0.82
CA ASP A 210 23.07 1.68 -0.67
C ASP A 210 22.40 0.51 -1.43
N PRO A 211 22.91 0.14 -2.62
CA PRO A 211 22.35 -0.94 -3.44
C PRO A 211 22.37 -2.32 -2.78
N ARG A 212 23.02 -2.49 -1.63
CA ARG A 212 23.02 -3.73 -0.85
C ARG A 212 21.72 -3.94 -0.08
N LEU A 213 20.97 -2.88 0.18
CA LEU A 213 19.69 -2.96 0.88
C LEU A 213 18.60 -3.48 -0.07
N ASP A 214 17.97 -4.60 0.28
CA ASP A 214 16.86 -5.14 -0.50
C ASP A 214 15.54 -4.51 -0.04
N TYR A 215 14.89 -3.76 -0.94
CA TYR A 215 13.60 -3.13 -0.68
C TYR A 215 12.40 -3.98 -1.15
N ILE A 216 12.63 -5.05 -1.92
CA ILE A 216 11.61 -5.90 -2.54
C ILE A 216 11.30 -7.09 -1.65
N VAL A 217 12.31 -7.87 -1.24
CA VAL A 217 12.11 -9.10 -0.46
C VAL A 217 12.41 -8.82 1.01
N GLN A 218 11.39 -8.30 1.70
CA GLN A 218 11.49 -7.96 3.13
C GLN A 218 10.41 -8.67 3.94
N PRO A 219 10.59 -9.96 4.30
CA PRO A 219 9.63 -10.68 5.12
C PRO A 219 9.50 -10.00 6.49
N LEU A 220 8.26 -9.72 6.92
CA LEU A 220 8.01 -9.07 8.22
C LEU A 220 8.66 -9.81 9.39
N ALA A 221 8.66 -11.14 9.36
CA ALA A 221 9.32 -11.97 10.38
C ALA A 221 10.83 -11.67 10.50
N SER A 222 11.51 -11.36 9.38
CA SER A 222 12.92 -11.00 9.39
C SER A 222 13.15 -9.63 10.03
N LEU A 223 12.25 -8.67 9.79
CA LEU A 223 12.33 -7.32 10.38
C LEU A 223 12.08 -7.34 11.89
N MET A 224 11.21 -8.24 12.35
CA MET A 224 10.89 -8.40 13.77
C MET A 224 11.99 -9.07 14.59
N ASN A 225 12.90 -9.82 13.95
CA ASN A 225 14.02 -10.44 14.66
C ASN A 225 15.01 -9.39 15.15
N ARG A 226 15.28 -9.36 16.46
CA ARG A 226 16.37 -8.57 17.06
C ARG A 226 17.69 -9.31 16.77
N GLN A 227 18.47 -8.82 15.80
CA GLN A 227 19.89 -9.13 15.73
C GLN A 227 20.67 -8.21 16.66
#